data_AF-A0A5M3Q3E4-F1
#
_entry.id   AF-A0A5M3Q3E4-F1
#
_cell.length_a   1.000
_cell.length_b   1.000
_cell.length_c   1.000
_cell.angle_alpha   90.00
_cell.angle_beta   90.00
_cell.angle_gamma   90.00
#
_symmetry.space_group_name_H-M   'P 1'
#
loop_
_entity.id
_entity.type
_entity.pdbx_description
1 polymer ?
#
loop_
_entity_poly.entity_id
_entity_poly.type
_entity_poly.pdbx_seq_one_letter_code
_entity_poly.pdbx_strand_id
1 'polypeptide(L)'
;MLPIGLLATCWTLLSLSATVRLFPYVLLFGLSLPVWADIVPFLVTLATVVVGKAVSLMGITALIEGANITLPYGRLVIADGCSGIRYFAVSILVATITAILNDYRWKGWLVALAIGAGLALIVNWVRITALVVIAYQSNMESDLVTNHESFGWLVYAGFLIPVMLLAPVRRRDAVSGGMPPRMTIKPYGFVVLALLIGPIGITLAHSAASDISPWRPVTEELRPAESADLPLAVNVPSFMTHQVWITSDGNWLSLAQSTRTVENEKLVPYLSSPIDTSNWFLASEHLQERIRIYQNLTSRRQVAVYQRYLVGGYRTGSYRIAKLLQIPATLTGQGRFALLTLQASCDTRECENAIQKLSQQIEDRLVTIDVPGGG
;
A
#
# COMPACT_ATOMS: atom_id res chain seq x y z
N MET A 1 -13.28 2.26 -9.18
CA MET A 1 -14.46 2.93 -9.75
C MET A 1 -14.91 2.28 -11.06
N LEU A 2 -14.01 2.06 -12.03
CA LEU A 2 -14.33 1.44 -13.34
C LEU A 2 -15.07 0.07 -13.30
N PRO A 3 -14.60 -0.99 -12.61
CA PRO A 3 -15.27 -2.29 -12.63
C PRO A 3 -16.61 -2.30 -11.88
N ILE A 4 -16.73 -1.50 -10.82
CA ILE A 4 -17.98 -1.33 -10.06
C ILE A 4 -19.01 -0.59 -10.93
N GLY A 5 -18.58 0.45 -11.65
CA GLY A 5 -19.42 1.14 -12.63
C GLY A 5 -19.90 0.20 -13.74
N LEU A 6 -19.01 -0.65 -14.26
CA LEU A 6 -19.35 -1.66 -15.27
C LEU A 6 -20.36 -2.70 -14.76
N LEU A 7 -20.21 -3.19 -13.53
CA LEU A 7 -21.19 -4.10 -12.92
C LEU A 7 -22.54 -3.40 -12.70
N ALA A 8 -22.53 -2.15 -12.24
CA ALA A 8 -23.74 -1.36 -12.02
C ALA A 8 -24.47 -1.06 -13.33
N THR A 9 -23.77 -0.69 -14.40
CA THR A 9 -24.39 -0.47 -15.72
C THR A 9 -24.91 -1.77 -16.32
N CYS A 10 -24.19 -2.88 -16.17
CA CYS A 10 -24.67 -4.19 -16.63
C CYS A 10 -25.91 -4.65 -15.85
N TRP A 11 -25.97 -4.37 -14.56
CA TRP A 11 -27.15 -4.63 -13.73
C TRP A 11 -28.38 -3.88 -14.20
N THR A 12 -28.25 -2.59 -14.46
CA THR A 12 -29.38 -1.75 -14.88
C THR A 12 -29.83 -2.00 -16.32
N LEU A 13 -28.93 -2.45 -17.20
CA LEU A 13 -29.22 -2.69 -18.61
C LEU A 13 -29.69 -4.12 -18.94
N LEU A 14 -29.08 -5.15 -18.34
CA LEU A 14 -29.26 -6.54 -18.78
C LEU A 14 -29.96 -7.47 -17.76
N SER A 15 -30.28 -6.99 -16.55
CA SER A 15 -30.79 -7.74 -15.38
C SER A 15 -29.73 -8.52 -14.58
N LEU A 16 -30.01 -8.76 -13.30
CA LEU A 16 -29.17 -9.48 -12.32
C LEU A 16 -28.60 -10.80 -12.87
N SER A 17 -29.41 -11.57 -13.60
CA SER A 17 -28.98 -12.87 -14.16
C SER A 17 -27.88 -12.73 -15.23
N ALA A 18 -27.92 -11.66 -16.02
CA ALA A 18 -26.90 -11.38 -17.02
C ALA A 18 -25.63 -10.77 -16.38
N THR A 19 -25.79 -9.93 -15.35
CA THR A 19 -24.66 -9.34 -14.61
C THR A 19 -23.82 -10.41 -13.91
N VAL A 20 -24.49 -11.41 -13.30
CA VAL A 20 -23.82 -12.56 -12.68
C VAL A 20 -23.00 -13.35 -13.72
N ARG A 21 -23.48 -13.49 -14.96
CA ARG A 21 -22.67 -14.11 -16.03
C ARG A 21 -21.50 -13.25 -16.49
N LEU A 22 -21.63 -11.93 -16.43
CA LEU A 22 -20.57 -11.01 -16.85
C LEU A 22 -19.50 -10.79 -15.77
N PHE A 23 -19.80 -11.12 -14.51
CA PHE A 23 -18.92 -10.91 -13.35
C PHE A 23 -17.48 -11.43 -13.54
N PRO A 24 -17.22 -12.64 -14.06
CA PRO A 24 -15.86 -13.14 -14.24
C PRO A 24 -15.02 -12.25 -15.18
N TYR A 25 -15.65 -11.69 -16.21
CA TYR A 25 -15.00 -10.80 -17.17
C TYR A 25 -14.73 -9.42 -16.54
N VAL A 26 -15.68 -8.88 -15.78
CA VAL A 26 -15.46 -7.60 -15.08
C VAL A 26 -14.37 -7.73 -14.01
N LEU A 27 -14.31 -8.86 -13.32
CA LEU A 27 -13.24 -9.15 -12.37
C LEU A 27 -11.89 -9.30 -13.07
N LEU A 28 -11.82 -9.95 -14.23
CA LEU A 28 -10.61 -10.03 -15.06
C LEU A 28 -10.06 -8.62 -15.34
N PHE A 29 -10.92 -7.66 -15.73
CA PHE A 29 -10.52 -6.26 -15.89
C PHE A 29 -10.14 -5.59 -14.57
N GLY A 30 -10.84 -5.93 -13.48
CA GLY A 30 -10.56 -5.46 -12.12
C GLY A 30 -9.17 -5.84 -11.60
N LEU A 31 -8.59 -6.96 -12.05
CA LEU A 31 -7.23 -7.38 -11.69
C LEU A 31 -6.15 -6.37 -12.13
N SER A 32 -6.46 -5.49 -13.09
CA SER A 32 -5.53 -4.42 -13.52
C SER A 32 -5.44 -3.25 -12.51
N LEU A 33 -6.36 -3.17 -11.55
CA LEU A 33 -6.35 -2.10 -10.55
C LEU A 33 -5.17 -2.27 -9.57
N PRO A 34 -4.59 -1.17 -9.06
CA PRO A 34 -3.47 -1.21 -8.12
C PRO A 34 -3.89 -1.59 -6.69
N VAL A 35 -4.83 -2.52 -6.53
CA VAL A 35 -5.33 -3.03 -5.23
C VAL A 35 -4.30 -3.95 -4.56
N TRP A 36 -3.37 -4.48 -5.34
CA TRP A 36 -2.34 -5.43 -4.89
C TRP A 36 -1.41 -4.88 -3.81
N ALA A 37 -1.13 -3.57 -3.83
CA ALA A 37 -0.20 -2.94 -2.88
C ALA A 37 -0.65 -3.10 -1.42
N ASP A 38 -1.97 -3.04 -1.17
CA ASP A 38 -2.52 -3.15 0.18
C ASP A 38 -2.44 -4.58 0.75
N ILE A 39 -2.29 -5.58 -0.13
CA ILE A 39 -2.17 -7.01 0.23
C ILE A 39 -0.73 -7.37 0.60
N VAL A 40 0.26 -6.60 0.13
CA VAL A 40 1.70 -6.88 0.34
C VAL A 40 2.07 -7.08 1.82
N PRO A 41 1.69 -6.21 2.77
CA PRO A 41 2.06 -6.39 4.19
C PRO A 41 1.55 -7.71 4.78
N PHE A 42 0.37 -8.16 4.35
CA PHE A 42 -0.20 -9.42 4.77
C PHE A 42 0.58 -10.62 4.21
N LEU A 43 0.95 -10.58 2.92
CA LEU A 43 1.76 -11.63 2.28
C LEU A 43 3.13 -11.77 2.93
N VAL A 44 3.78 -10.64 3.25
CA VAL A 44 5.09 -10.62 3.91
C VAL A 44 4.98 -11.24 5.30
N THR A 45 3.99 -10.84 6.10
CA THR A 45 3.76 -11.40 7.44
C THR A 45 3.52 -12.92 7.40
N LEU A 46 2.73 -13.38 6.43
CA LEU A 46 2.47 -14.81 6.27
C LEU A 46 3.75 -15.57 5.85
N ALA A 47 4.52 -14.99 4.92
CA ALA A 47 5.77 -15.58 4.48
C ALA A 47 6.81 -15.67 5.60
N THR A 48 6.97 -14.63 6.42
CA THR A 48 7.97 -14.61 7.50
C THR A 48 7.69 -15.67 8.55
N VAL A 49 6.42 -15.90 8.89
CA VAL A 49 6.01 -16.97 9.81
C VAL A 49 6.33 -18.36 9.25
N VAL A 50 5.95 -18.62 7.99
CA VAL A 50 6.12 -19.95 7.38
C VAL A 50 7.59 -20.25 7.10
N VAL A 51 8.30 -19.31 6.47
CA VAL A 51 9.73 -19.45 6.17
C VAL A 51 10.52 -19.54 7.47
N GLY A 52 10.18 -18.75 8.48
CA GLY A 52 10.86 -18.80 9.77
C GLY A 52 10.80 -20.18 10.42
N LYS A 53 9.62 -20.82 10.38
CA LYS A 53 9.47 -22.22 10.83
C LYS A 53 10.27 -23.19 9.97
N ALA A 54 10.23 -23.03 8.64
CA ALA A 54 10.96 -23.91 7.72
C ALA A 54 12.49 -23.86 7.95
N VAL A 55 13.04 -22.66 8.07
CA VAL A 55 14.47 -22.41 8.30
C VAL A 55 14.91 -22.92 9.69
N SER A 56 14.09 -22.70 10.72
CA SER A 56 14.34 -23.26 12.05
C SER A 56 14.33 -24.79 12.04
N LEU A 57 13.42 -25.42 11.30
CA LEU A 57 13.35 -26.88 11.16
C LEU A 57 14.56 -27.46 10.41
N MET A 58 15.19 -26.67 9.54
CA MET A 58 16.43 -27.02 8.85
C MET A 58 17.69 -26.82 9.70
N GLY A 59 17.58 -26.34 10.94
CA GLY A 59 18.71 -26.13 11.86
C GLY A 59 19.58 -24.92 11.51
N ILE A 60 19.09 -24.00 10.67
CA ILE A 60 19.81 -22.79 10.30
C ILE A 60 19.65 -21.75 11.42
N THR A 61 20.77 -21.25 11.95
CA THR A 61 20.79 -20.18 12.93
C THR A 61 20.43 -18.85 12.26
N ALA A 62 19.15 -18.47 12.35
CA ALA A 62 18.64 -17.21 11.83
C ALA A 62 17.79 -16.50 12.88
N LEU A 63 18.01 -15.20 13.07
CA LEU A 63 17.14 -14.34 13.85
C LEU A 63 16.08 -13.73 12.92
N ILE A 64 14.81 -13.94 13.23
CA ILE A 64 13.68 -13.47 12.40
C ILE A 64 12.92 -12.39 13.16
N GLU A 65 12.97 -11.17 12.63
CA GLU A 65 12.33 -9.99 13.23
C GLU A 65 11.47 -9.27 12.17
N GLY A 66 10.16 -9.47 12.23
CA GLY A 66 9.24 -8.93 11.23
C GLY A 66 9.58 -9.44 9.84
N ALA A 67 10.00 -8.54 8.95
CA ALA A 67 10.41 -8.86 7.57
C ALA A 67 11.92 -9.14 7.42
N ASN A 68 12.71 -9.01 8.48
CA ASN A 68 14.16 -9.21 8.46
C ASN A 68 14.52 -10.63 8.90
N ILE A 69 15.40 -11.27 8.13
CA ILE A 69 16.03 -12.56 8.46
C ILE A 69 17.53 -12.32 8.55
N THR A 70 18.07 -12.35 9.76
CA THR A 70 19.50 -12.13 10.03
C THR A 70 20.21 -13.47 10.16
N LEU A 71 21.17 -13.70 9.26
CA LEU A 71 22.07 -14.84 9.23
C LEU A 71 23.44 -14.43 9.80
N PRO A 72 24.33 -15.39 10.15
CA PRO A 72 25.66 -15.06 10.67
C PRO A 72 26.52 -14.23 9.71
N TYR A 73 26.29 -14.38 8.41
CA TYR A 73 27.08 -13.79 7.33
C TYR A 73 26.42 -12.56 6.68
N GLY A 74 25.17 -12.22 7.04
CA GLY A 74 24.46 -11.11 6.44
C GLY A 74 22.96 -11.08 6.77
N ARG A 75 22.24 -10.10 6.21
CA ARG A 75 20.80 -9.92 6.45
C ARG A 75 20.00 -9.98 5.15
N LEU A 76 18.89 -10.69 5.19
CA LEU A 76 17.90 -10.76 4.11
C LEU A 76 16.66 -9.98 4.54
N VAL A 77 16.19 -9.07 3.69
CA VAL A 77 14.98 -8.29 3.95
C VAL A 77 13.90 -8.71 2.97
N ILE A 78 12.77 -9.21 3.49
CA ILE A 78 11.59 -9.53 2.69
C ILE A 78 10.83 -8.23 2.41
N ALA A 79 11.32 -7.47 1.43
CA ALA A 79 10.69 -6.23 0.96
C ALA A 79 9.66 -6.51 -0.15
N ASP A 80 9.15 -5.44 -0.78
CA ASP A 80 8.12 -5.48 -1.83
C ASP A 80 8.47 -6.44 -2.99
N GLY A 81 9.76 -6.56 -3.37
CA GLY A 81 10.22 -7.47 -4.43
C GLY A 81 10.20 -8.97 -4.05
N CYS A 82 10.24 -9.28 -2.75
CA CYS A 82 10.18 -10.66 -2.22
C CYS A 82 8.78 -11.04 -1.71
N SER A 83 7.83 -10.10 -1.71
CA SER A 83 6.46 -10.32 -1.24
C SER A 83 5.69 -11.40 -2.01
N GLY A 84 6.13 -11.75 -3.23
CA GLY A 84 5.46 -12.69 -4.10
C GLY A 84 4.21 -12.13 -4.79
N ILE A 85 3.94 -10.83 -4.66
CA ILE A 85 2.72 -10.19 -5.17
C ILE A 85 2.54 -10.36 -6.67
N ARG A 86 3.63 -10.33 -7.44
CA ARG A 86 3.61 -10.55 -8.91
C ARG A 86 3.11 -11.94 -9.25
N TYR A 87 3.69 -12.98 -8.63
CA TYR A 87 3.30 -14.37 -8.86
C TYR A 87 1.87 -14.64 -8.37
N PHE A 88 1.46 -13.99 -7.28
CA PHE A 88 0.09 -14.04 -6.78
C PHE A 88 -0.90 -13.47 -7.80
N ALA A 89 -0.65 -12.26 -8.32
CA ALA A 89 -1.50 -11.64 -9.33
C ALA A 89 -1.58 -12.48 -10.62
N VAL A 90 -0.44 -13.01 -11.09
CA VAL A 90 -0.39 -13.89 -12.27
C VAL A 90 -1.14 -15.20 -12.02
N SER A 91 -1.03 -15.80 -10.84
CA SER A 91 -1.75 -17.05 -10.52
C SER A 91 -3.27 -16.84 -10.49
N ILE A 92 -3.72 -15.72 -9.93
CA ILE A 92 -5.15 -15.35 -9.93
C ILE A 92 -5.64 -15.08 -11.35
N LEU A 93 -4.82 -14.41 -12.17
CA LEU A 93 -5.13 -14.19 -13.59
C LEU A 93 -5.27 -15.51 -14.34
N VAL A 94 -4.30 -16.41 -14.21
CA VAL A 94 -4.33 -17.74 -14.85
C VAL A 94 -5.54 -18.55 -14.37
N ALA A 95 -5.80 -18.58 -13.06
CA ALA A 95 -6.96 -19.27 -12.50
C ALA A 95 -8.29 -18.69 -13.04
N THR A 96 -8.39 -17.37 -13.17
CA THR A 96 -9.57 -16.70 -13.73
C THR A 96 -9.75 -17.06 -15.20
N ILE A 97 -8.69 -17.01 -16.01
CA ILE A 97 -8.73 -17.37 -17.43
C ILE A 97 -9.12 -18.84 -17.59
N THR A 98 -8.47 -19.75 -16.84
CA THR A 98 -8.78 -21.18 -16.87
C THR A 98 -10.24 -21.46 -16.50
N ALA A 99 -10.76 -20.78 -15.48
CA ALA A 99 -12.15 -20.96 -15.07
C ALA A 99 -13.15 -20.42 -16.10
N ILE A 100 -12.82 -19.33 -16.81
CA ILE A 100 -13.62 -18.78 -17.92
C ILE A 100 -13.58 -19.72 -19.13
N LEU A 101 -12.39 -20.21 -19.52
CA LEU A 101 -12.24 -21.06 -20.71
C LEU A 101 -12.92 -22.43 -20.56
N ASN A 102 -12.99 -22.95 -19.34
CA ASN A 102 -13.62 -24.24 -19.04
C ASN A 102 -15.09 -24.14 -18.57
N ASP A 103 -15.70 -22.94 -18.64
CA ASP A 103 -17.06 -22.66 -18.18
C ASP A 103 -17.37 -23.24 -16.79
N TYR A 104 -16.46 -23.03 -15.84
CA TYR A 104 -16.68 -23.50 -14.48
C TYR A 104 -17.87 -22.79 -13.85
N ARG A 105 -18.72 -23.59 -13.17
CA ARG A 105 -19.75 -23.05 -12.28
C ARG A 105 -19.09 -22.24 -11.16
N TRP A 106 -19.85 -21.36 -10.51
CA TRP A 106 -19.39 -20.53 -9.37
C TRP A 106 -18.55 -21.29 -8.33
N LYS A 107 -18.94 -22.52 -7.97
CA LYS A 107 -18.16 -23.36 -7.06
C LYS A 107 -16.78 -23.73 -7.63
N GLY A 108 -16.73 -24.18 -8.88
CA GLY A 108 -15.47 -24.52 -9.56
C GLY A 108 -14.59 -23.29 -9.81
N TRP A 109 -15.21 -22.14 -10.03
CA TRP A 109 -14.50 -20.86 -10.17
C TRP A 109 -13.83 -20.44 -8.86
N LEU A 110 -14.56 -20.51 -7.73
CA LEU A 110 -13.97 -20.27 -6.40
C LEU A 110 -12.86 -21.26 -6.07
N VAL A 111 -13.03 -22.54 -6.42
CA VAL A 111 -11.99 -23.56 -6.24
C VAL A 111 -10.75 -23.25 -7.09
N ALA A 112 -10.93 -22.86 -8.36
CA ALA A 112 -9.81 -22.49 -9.22
C ALA A 112 -9.02 -21.29 -8.66
N LEU A 113 -9.73 -20.26 -8.19
CA LEU A 113 -9.08 -19.12 -7.53
C LEU A 113 -8.37 -19.51 -6.24
N ALA A 114 -8.98 -20.35 -5.41
CA ALA A 114 -8.36 -20.83 -4.18
C ALA A 114 -7.09 -21.64 -4.46
N ILE A 115 -7.11 -22.49 -5.48
CA ILE A 115 -5.94 -23.24 -5.94
C ILE A 115 -4.86 -22.28 -6.46
N GLY A 116 -5.21 -21.30 -7.29
CA GLY A 116 -4.27 -20.30 -7.80
C GLY A 116 -3.63 -19.47 -6.67
N ALA A 117 -4.43 -19.00 -5.72
CA ALA A 117 -3.94 -18.28 -4.54
C ALA A 117 -3.01 -19.17 -3.69
N GLY A 118 -3.42 -20.40 -3.41
CA GLY A 118 -2.63 -21.36 -2.63
C GLY A 118 -1.30 -21.70 -3.30
N LEU A 119 -1.32 -21.97 -4.61
CA LEU A 119 -0.12 -22.24 -5.40
C LEU A 119 0.85 -21.06 -5.34
N ALA A 120 0.38 -19.84 -5.53
CA ALA A 120 1.21 -18.65 -5.45
C ALA A 120 1.88 -18.48 -4.08
N LEU A 121 1.14 -18.73 -2.99
CA LEU A 121 1.68 -18.67 -1.64
C LEU A 121 2.76 -19.74 -1.42
N ILE A 122 2.48 -20.99 -1.81
CA ILE A 122 3.43 -22.11 -1.68
C ILE A 122 4.70 -21.83 -2.46
N VAL A 123 4.59 -21.40 -3.73
CA VAL A 123 5.74 -21.03 -4.55
C VAL A 123 6.56 -19.94 -3.88
N ASN A 124 5.90 -18.92 -3.34
CA ASN A 124 6.61 -17.83 -2.67
C ASN A 124 7.35 -18.31 -1.42
N TRP A 125 6.76 -19.17 -0.60
CA TRP A 125 7.43 -19.76 0.56
C TRP A 125 8.63 -20.62 0.17
N VAL A 126 8.47 -21.45 -0.86
CA VAL A 126 9.57 -22.28 -1.41
C VAL A 126 10.69 -21.40 -1.93
N ARG A 127 10.37 -20.35 -2.70
CA ARG A 127 11.34 -19.38 -3.22
C ARG A 127 12.14 -18.71 -2.11
N ILE A 128 11.47 -18.14 -1.10
CA ILE A 128 12.15 -17.43 -0.02
C ILE A 128 13.00 -18.41 0.80
N THR A 129 12.47 -19.60 1.12
CA THR A 129 13.23 -20.63 1.84
C THR A 129 14.48 -21.05 1.06
N ALA A 130 14.36 -21.29 -0.25
CA ALA A 130 15.49 -21.61 -1.10
C ALA A 130 16.53 -20.49 -1.13
N LEU A 131 16.10 -19.22 -1.21
CA LEU A 131 17.01 -18.08 -1.14
C LEU A 131 17.73 -17.99 0.21
N VAL A 132 17.06 -18.26 1.34
CA VAL A 132 17.70 -18.29 2.68
C VAL A 132 18.74 -19.41 2.76
N VAL A 133 18.43 -20.60 2.22
CA VAL A 133 19.38 -21.73 2.21
C VAL A 133 20.58 -21.43 1.33
N ILE A 134 20.37 -20.90 0.13
CA ILE A 134 21.44 -20.50 -0.80
C ILE A 134 22.31 -19.42 -0.13
N ALA A 135 21.69 -18.39 0.42
CA ALA A 135 22.32 -17.33 1.18
C ALA A 135 23.22 -17.84 2.31
N TYR A 136 22.73 -18.82 3.07
CA TYR A 136 23.47 -19.42 4.18
C TYR A 136 24.66 -20.24 3.70
N GLN A 137 24.49 -21.05 2.65
CA GLN A 137 25.56 -21.91 2.13
C GLN A 137 26.62 -21.13 1.35
N SER A 138 26.23 -20.06 0.67
CA SER A 138 27.13 -19.24 -0.14
C SER A 138 27.74 -18.07 0.64
N ASN A 139 27.55 -18.00 1.97
CA ASN A 139 27.95 -16.84 2.78
C ASN A 139 27.54 -15.48 2.16
N MET A 140 26.33 -15.40 1.60
CA MET A 140 25.79 -14.24 0.87
C MET A 140 26.43 -13.91 -0.50
N GLU A 141 27.36 -14.72 -1.02
CA GLU A 141 28.09 -14.42 -2.27
C GLU A 141 27.36 -14.83 -3.56
N SER A 142 26.27 -15.60 -3.48
CA SER A 142 25.59 -16.10 -4.68
C SER A 142 24.83 -15.03 -5.44
N ASP A 143 25.05 -14.95 -6.76
CA ASP A 143 24.31 -14.09 -7.69
C ASP A 143 22.79 -14.36 -7.72
N LEU A 144 22.34 -15.52 -7.23
CA LEU A 144 20.91 -15.84 -7.10
C LEU A 144 20.23 -15.01 -6.01
N VAL A 145 21.00 -14.58 -4.99
CA VAL A 145 20.50 -13.71 -3.91
C VAL A 145 20.35 -12.28 -4.43
N THR A 146 21.28 -11.81 -5.27
CA THR A 146 21.18 -10.49 -5.91
C THR A 146 20.08 -10.47 -6.97
N ASN A 147 20.04 -11.49 -7.84
CA ASN A 147 19.02 -11.67 -8.90
C ASN A 147 17.84 -12.54 -8.46
N HIS A 148 17.32 -12.29 -7.25
CA HIS A 148 16.22 -13.04 -6.66
C HIS A 148 14.92 -13.00 -7.48
N GLU A 149 14.71 -12.01 -8.35
CA GLU A 149 13.55 -11.92 -9.25
C GLU A 149 13.58 -12.99 -10.34
N SER A 150 14.70 -13.13 -11.06
CA SER A 150 14.86 -14.13 -12.12
C SER A 150 14.74 -15.55 -11.56
N PHE A 151 15.35 -15.79 -10.40
CA PHE A 151 15.19 -17.05 -9.67
C PHE A 151 13.72 -17.33 -9.33
N GLY A 152 12.99 -16.31 -8.88
CA GLY A 152 11.56 -16.45 -8.57
C GLY A 152 10.71 -16.87 -9.76
N TRP A 153 11.00 -16.35 -10.96
CA TRP A 153 10.30 -16.76 -12.19
C TRP A 153 10.58 -18.22 -12.54
N LEU A 154 11.82 -18.68 -12.35
CA LEU A 154 12.19 -20.08 -12.58
C LEU A 154 11.43 -21.02 -11.64
N VAL A 155 11.42 -20.73 -10.33
CA VAL A 155 10.67 -21.52 -9.34
C VAL A 155 9.18 -21.49 -9.67
N TYR A 156 8.63 -20.32 -10.01
CA TYR A 156 7.22 -20.19 -10.37
C TYR A 156 6.85 -21.00 -11.61
N ALA A 157 7.65 -20.96 -12.67
CA ALA A 157 7.43 -21.76 -13.87
C ALA A 157 7.45 -23.27 -13.56
N GLY A 158 8.38 -23.72 -12.72
CA GLY A 158 8.49 -25.11 -12.30
C GLY A 158 7.25 -25.65 -11.58
N PHE A 159 6.52 -24.80 -10.85
CA PHE A 159 5.26 -25.18 -10.20
C PHE A 159 4.03 -24.95 -11.11
N LEU A 160 4.03 -23.88 -11.90
CA LEU A 160 2.88 -23.53 -12.73
C LEU A 160 2.69 -24.50 -13.89
N ILE A 161 3.76 -24.89 -14.58
CA ILE A 161 3.68 -25.75 -15.78
C ILE A 161 3.02 -27.09 -15.46
N PRO A 162 3.44 -27.86 -14.44
CA PRO A 162 2.77 -29.12 -14.09
C PRO A 162 1.30 -28.93 -13.73
N VAL A 163 0.97 -27.89 -12.96
CA VAL A 163 -0.42 -27.61 -12.57
C VAL A 163 -1.29 -27.30 -13.79
N MET A 164 -0.76 -26.54 -14.75
CA MET A 164 -1.46 -26.24 -16.00
C MET A 164 -1.67 -27.49 -16.86
N LEU A 165 -0.70 -28.41 -16.90
CA LEU A 165 -0.81 -29.67 -17.65
C LEU A 165 -1.83 -30.64 -17.01
N LEU A 166 -1.96 -30.60 -15.68
CA LEU A 166 -2.91 -31.44 -14.94
C LEU A 166 -4.30 -30.81 -14.83
N ALA A 167 -4.47 -29.55 -15.24
CA ALA A 167 -5.74 -28.84 -15.13
C ALA A 167 -6.81 -29.54 -16.01
N PRO A 168 -7.97 -29.90 -15.45
CA PRO A 168 -8.99 -30.62 -16.20
C PRO A 168 -9.58 -29.73 -17.30
N VAL A 169 -9.43 -30.15 -18.56
CA VAL A 169 -10.00 -29.46 -19.71
C VAL A 169 -11.45 -29.91 -19.88
N ARG A 170 -12.40 -29.05 -19.55
CA ARG A 170 -13.80 -29.27 -19.88
C ARG A 170 -14.06 -28.68 -21.26
N ARG A 171 -14.14 -29.53 -22.28
CA ARG A 171 -14.58 -29.10 -23.61
C ARG A 171 -16.02 -28.60 -23.48
N ARG A 172 -16.28 -27.41 -24.04
CA ARG A 172 -17.65 -26.91 -24.19
C ARG A 172 -18.45 -27.91 -25.01
N ASP A 173 -19.54 -28.41 -24.45
CA ASP A 173 -20.63 -28.92 -25.27
C ASP A 173 -21.18 -27.72 -26.05
N ALA A 174 -21.29 -27.85 -27.37
CA ALA A 174 -21.77 -26.77 -28.22
C ALA A 174 -23.16 -26.33 -27.73
N VAL A 175 -23.26 -25.10 -27.23
CA VAL A 175 -24.53 -24.52 -26.78
C VAL A 175 -25.45 -24.41 -27.99
N SER A 176 -26.47 -25.25 -28.04
CA SER A 176 -27.54 -25.17 -29.03
C SER A 176 -28.26 -23.82 -28.88
N GLY A 177 -28.41 -23.09 -29.99
CA GLY A 177 -28.94 -21.74 -30.14
C GLY A 177 -29.86 -21.23 -29.02
N GLY A 178 -29.31 -20.43 -28.12
CA GLY A 178 -30.11 -19.59 -27.22
C GLY A 178 -30.58 -18.34 -27.96
N MET A 179 -31.89 -18.03 -27.85
CA MET A 179 -32.49 -16.80 -28.38
C MET A 179 -31.66 -15.58 -27.92
N PRO A 180 -31.30 -14.63 -28.81
CA PRO A 180 -30.51 -13.46 -28.42
C PRO A 180 -31.22 -12.69 -27.30
N PRO A 181 -30.48 -12.18 -26.29
CA PRO A 181 -31.07 -11.40 -25.21
C PRO A 181 -31.80 -10.19 -25.80
N ARG A 182 -33.10 -10.07 -25.51
CA ARG A 182 -33.89 -8.88 -25.86
C ARG A 182 -33.40 -7.71 -25.03
N MET A 183 -32.59 -6.85 -25.64
CA MET A 183 -32.20 -5.57 -25.07
C MET A 183 -33.45 -4.70 -24.91
N THR A 184 -33.86 -4.46 -23.66
CA THR A 184 -34.96 -3.54 -23.36
C THR A 184 -34.40 -2.12 -23.34
N ILE A 185 -34.87 -1.28 -24.26
CA ILE A 185 -34.37 0.08 -24.55
C ILE A 185 -34.63 1.09 -23.41
N LYS A 186 -35.35 0.68 -22.35
CA LYS A 186 -35.91 1.59 -21.34
C LYS A 186 -34.93 2.23 -20.31
N PRO A 187 -33.64 1.86 -20.13
CA PRO A 187 -32.76 2.61 -19.21
C PRO A 187 -31.61 3.38 -19.88
N TYR A 188 -31.72 3.77 -21.17
CA TYR A 188 -30.69 4.60 -21.82
C TYR A 188 -30.43 5.92 -21.09
N GLY A 189 -31.48 6.56 -20.55
CA GLY A 189 -31.35 7.78 -19.77
C GLY A 189 -30.54 7.61 -18.47
N PHE A 190 -30.65 6.46 -17.82
CA PHE A 190 -29.87 6.15 -16.61
C PHE A 190 -28.40 5.88 -16.94
N VAL A 191 -28.12 5.24 -18.08
CA VAL A 191 -26.76 4.95 -18.53
C VAL A 191 -26.04 6.23 -18.96
N VAL A 192 -26.72 7.10 -19.70
CA VAL A 192 -26.18 8.42 -20.08
C VAL A 192 -25.95 9.26 -18.82
N LEU A 193 -26.89 9.28 -17.87
CA LEU A 193 -26.71 9.98 -16.60
C LEU A 193 -25.53 9.40 -15.80
N ALA A 194 -25.40 8.08 -15.67
CA ALA A 194 -24.29 7.43 -14.95
C ALA A 194 -22.93 7.66 -15.63
N LEU A 195 -22.89 7.68 -16.97
CA LEU A 195 -21.69 7.99 -17.75
C LEU A 195 -21.32 9.48 -17.69
N LEU A 196 -22.31 10.38 -17.51
CA LEU A 196 -22.10 11.82 -17.40
C LEU A 196 -21.74 12.27 -15.98
N ILE A 197 -22.20 11.59 -14.93
CA ILE A 197 -21.85 11.93 -13.52
C ILE A 197 -20.34 11.91 -13.29
N GLY A 198 -19.60 10.98 -13.90
CA GLY A 198 -18.15 10.89 -13.77
C GLY A 198 -17.43 12.11 -14.36
N PRO A 199 -17.52 12.36 -15.68
CA PRO A 199 -16.92 13.51 -16.33
C PRO A 199 -17.39 14.83 -15.73
N ILE A 200 -18.70 15.01 -15.49
CA ILE A 200 -19.26 16.25 -14.93
C ILE A 200 -18.78 16.46 -13.49
N GLY A 201 -18.74 15.40 -12.67
CA GLY A 201 -18.19 15.48 -11.31
C GLY A 201 -16.71 15.82 -11.31
N ILE A 202 -15.94 15.29 -12.26
CA ILE A 202 -14.52 15.61 -12.43
C ILE A 202 -14.34 17.04 -12.93
N THR A 203 -15.12 17.53 -13.91
CA THR A 203 -14.98 18.90 -14.42
C THR A 203 -15.39 19.94 -13.38
N LEU A 204 -16.47 19.70 -12.63
CA LEU A 204 -16.91 20.55 -11.52
C LEU A 204 -15.89 20.56 -10.37
N ALA A 205 -15.27 19.42 -10.08
CA ALA A 205 -14.21 19.32 -9.09
C ALA A 205 -12.92 20.06 -9.51
N HIS A 206 -12.59 20.08 -10.81
CA HIS A 206 -11.43 20.82 -11.34
C HIS A 206 -11.69 22.33 -11.42
N SER A 207 -12.92 22.78 -11.68
CA SER A 207 -13.27 24.20 -11.67
C SER A 207 -13.42 24.78 -10.26
N ALA A 208 -13.64 23.94 -9.25
CA ALA A 208 -13.64 24.32 -7.83
C ALA A 208 -12.24 24.37 -7.21
N ALA A 209 -11.16 24.33 -8.00
CA ALA A 209 -9.79 24.41 -7.50
C ALA A 209 -9.55 25.72 -6.74
N SER A 210 -9.73 25.67 -5.42
CA SER A 210 -9.48 26.77 -4.49
C SER A 210 -7.99 27.11 -4.47
N ASP A 211 -7.67 28.40 -4.32
CA ASP A 211 -6.33 28.97 -4.24
C ASP A 211 -5.34 28.06 -3.47
N ILE A 212 -4.41 27.45 -4.20
CA ILE A 212 -3.54 26.36 -3.72
C ILE A 212 -2.28 26.97 -3.08
N SER A 213 -2.48 27.77 -2.04
CA SER A 213 -1.36 28.28 -1.25
C SER A 213 -0.74 27.13 -0.42
N PRO A 214 0.59 26.93 -0.47
CA PRO A 214 1.27 25.93 0.31
C PRO A 214 1.12 26.24 1.80
N TRP A 215 1.11 25.18 2.59
CA TRP A 215 1.01 25.32 4.03
C TRP A 215 2.29 25.94 4.60
N ARG A 216 2.13 26.93 5.49
CA ARG A 216 3.23 27.59 6.22
C ARG A 216 3.01 27.43 7.72
N PRO A 217 4.05 27.11 8.51
CA PRO A 217 3.91 27.09 9.96
C PRO A 217 3.52 28.48 10.49
N VAL A 218 2.64 28.53 11.48
CA VAL A 218 2.18 29.79 12.08
C VAL A 218 3.18 30.19 13.15
N THR A 219 4.05 31.13 12.77
CA THR A 219 4.81 32.06 13.64
C THR A 219 5.07 31.59 15.07
N GLU A 220 5.89 30.55 15.19
CA GLU A 220 6.83 30.42 16.30
C GLU A 220 8.22 30.82 15.77
N GLU A 221 9.17 31.15 16.65
CA GLU A 221 10.57 31.41 16.27
C GLU A 221 11.24 30.12 15.76
N LEU A 222 10.86 29.69 14.57
CA LEU A 222 11.36 28.49 13.91
C LEU A 222 12.69 28.78 13.24
N ARG A 223 13.73 28.09 13.68
CA ARG A 223 15.05 28.16 13.01
C ARG A 223 15.09 27.15 11.87
N PRO A 224 15.41 27.55 10.63
CA PRO A 224 15.52 26.60 9.52
C PRO A 224 16.67 25.63 9.79
N ALA A 225 16.48 24.36 9.44
CA ALA A 225 17.49 23.31 9.54
C ALA A 225 17.45 22.40 8.31
N GLU A 226 18.50 21.61 8.11
CA GLU A 226 18.55 20.67 6.99
C GLU A 226 17.84 19.35 7.34
N SER A 227 17.35 18.63 6.33
CA SER A 227 16.72 17.33 6.52
C SER A 227 17.68 16.26 7.05
N ALA A 228 18.99 16.43 6.80
CA ALA A 228 20.04 15.58 7.30
C ALA A 228 20.25 15.71 8.83
N ASP A 229 19.82 16.83 9.42
CA ASP A 229 20.00 17.10 10.85
C ASP A 229 18.90 16.48 11.73
N LEU A 230 17.86 15.90 11.11
CA LEU A 230 16.77 15.26 11.84
C LEU A 230 17.30 14.11 12.74
N PRO A 231 16.88 14.04 14.02
CA PRO A 231 17.27 12.95 14.92
C PRO A 231 16.93 11.56 14.35
N LEU A 232 15.82 11.47 13.62
CA LEU A 232 15.38 10.31 12.88
C LEU A 232 15.03 10.70 11.44
N ALA A 233 15.75 10.13 10.47
CA ALA A 233 15.56 10.43 9.06
C ALA A 233 14.13 10.10 8.59
N VAL A 234 13.53 11.05 7.85
CA VAL A 234 12.19 10.90 7.26
C VAL A 234 12.33 10.74 5.75
N ASN A 235 11.98 9.56 5.25
CA ASN A 235 11.99 9.23 3.83
C ASN A 235 10.76 9.82 3.14
N VAL A 236 10.99 10.83 2.30
CA VAL A 236 9.94 11.48 1.51
C VAL A 236 10.31 11.44 0.02
N PRO A 237 9.35 11.13 -0.86
CA PRO A 237 9.55 11.24 -2.30
C PRO A 237 10.09 12.60 -2.76
N SER A 238 10.96 12.59 -3.77
CA SER A 238 11.67 13.78 -4.28
C SER A 238 10.77 14.86 -4.89
N PHE A 239 9.54 14.54 -5.28
CA PHE A 239 8.58 15.52 -5.79
C PHE A 239 7.89 16.33 -4.67
N MET A 240 8.04 15.94 -3.39
CA MET A 240 7.53 16.74 -2.28
C MET A 240 8.58 17.76 -1.83
N THR A 241 8.13 18.98 -1.60
CA THR A 241 8.94 20.01 -0.95
C THR A 241 9.06 19.67 0.53
N HIS A 242 10.26 19.29 0.95
CA HIS A 242 10.58 18.97 2.34
C HIS A 242 11.27 20.14 3.01
N GLN A 243 10.66 20.66 4.08
CA GLN A 243 11.20 21.75 4.89
C GLN A 243 11.28 21.30 6.34
N VAL A 244 12.38 21.66 7.02
CA VAL A 244 12.65 21.28 8.40
C VAL A 244 13.01 22.51 9.21
N TRP A 245 12.52 22.54 10.44
CA TRP A 245 12.77 23.60 11.40
C TRP A 245 13.03 23.04 12.79
N ILE A 246 13.68 23.85 13.62
CA ILE A 246 13.86 23.62 15.05
C ILE A 246 12.98 24.64 15.79
N THR A 247 12.17 24.14 16.70
CA THR A 247 11.31 24.92 17.62
C THR A 247 12.15 25.54 18.75
N SER A 248 11.62 26.56 19.41
CA SER A 248 12.24 27.20 20.59
C SER A 248 12.56 26.19 21.71
N ASP A 249 11.74 25.15 21.85
CA ASP A 249 11.91 24.07 22.84
C ASP A 249 12.98 23.03 22.46
N GLY A 250 13.62 23.19 21.29
CA GLY A 250 14.62 22.27 20.76
C GLY A 250 14.06 21.03 20.04
N ASN A 251 12.74 20.97 19.81
CA ASN A 251 12.10 19.91 19.04
C ASN A 251 12.19 20.19 17.53
N TRP A 252 12.09 19.13 16.74
CA TRP A 252 12.21 19.18 15.28
C TRP A 252 10.85 19.10 14.62
N LEU A 253 10.60 20.02 13.70
CA LEU A 253 9.40 20.09 12.88
C LEU A 253 9.78 19.83 11.42
N SER A 254 9.20 18.79 10.83
CA SER A 254 9.38 18.43 9.43
C SER A 254 8.03 18.51 8.71
N LEU A 255 7.96 19.33 7.65
CA LEU A 255 6.81 19.43 6.76
C LEU A 255 7.22 19.01 5.35
N ALA A 256 6.67 17.90 4.87
CA ALA A 256 6.79 17.49 3.48
C ALA A 256 5.45 17.70 2.78
N GLN A 257 5.40 18.55 1.76
CA GLN A 257 4.17 18.91 1.08
C GLN A 257 4.26 18.80 -0.44
N SER A 258 3.14 18.43 -1.07
CA SER A 258 2.96 18.44 -2.52
C SER A 258 1.63 19.07 -2.87
N THR A 259 1.63 19.83 -3.96
CA THR A 259 0.42 20.32 -4.61
C THR A 259 0.24 19.57 -5.92
N ARG A 260 -1.00 19.21 -6.24
CA ARG A 260 -1.34 18.59 -7.53
C ARG A 260 -1.31 19.67 -8.60
N THR A 261 -0.15 19.83 -9.25
CA THR A 261 0.06 20.80 -10.34
C THR A 261 -0.24 20.20 -11.71
N VAL A 262 -0.15 18.88 -11.85
CA VAL A 262 -0.36 18.14 -13.11
C VAL A 262 -1.57 17.22 -13.01
N GLU A 263 -2.36 17.16 -14.09
CA GLU A 263 -3.65 16.46 -14.18
C GLU A 263 -3.58 14.95 -13.83
N ASN A 264 -2.41 14.32 -13.98
CA ASN A 264 -2.23 12.87 -13.79
C ASN A 264 -1.56 12.47 -12.46
N GLU A 265 -1.28 13.42 -11.56
CA GLU A 265 -0.69 13.11 -10.25
C GLU A 265 -1.75 12.79 -9.20
N LYS A 266 -1.48 11.76 -8.38
CA LYS A 266 -2.35 11.39 -7.26
C LYS A 266 -2.20 12.40 -6.13
N LEU A 267 -3.32 12.92 -5.63
CA LEU A 267 -3.33 13.87 -4.50
C LEU A 267 -2.57 13.34 -3.28
N VAL A 268 -2.87 12.12 -2.86
CA VAL A 268 -2.12 11.45 -1.80
C VAL A 268 -1.13 10.50 -2.47
N PRO A 269 0.19 10.76 -2.39
CA PRO A 269 1.19 9.91 -3.02
C PRO A 269 1.31 8.55 -2.35
N TYR A 270 2.03 7.63 -3.00
CA TYR A 270 2.52 6.45 -2.30
C TYR A 270 3.66 6.88 -1.36
N LEU A 271 3.55 6.51 -0.08
CA LEU A 271 4.59 6.71 0.91
C LEU A 271 5.03 5.32 1.38
N SER A 272 6.22 4.91 0.97
CA SER A 272 6.94 3.85 1.70
C SER A 272 7.21 4.34 3.12
N SER A 273 7.30 3.43 4.09
CA SER A 273 7.47 3.74 5.54
C SER A 273 8.22 5.06 5.75
N PRO A 274 7.53 6.15 6.18
CA PRO A 274 8.13 7.47 6.18
C PRO A 274 9.33 7.59 7.12
N ILE A 275 9.44 6.70 8.11
CA ILE A 275 10.57 6.62 9.02
C ILE A 275 11.56 5.58 8.50
N ASP A 276 12.83 5.95 8.43
CA ASP A 276 13.90 4.98 8.17
C ASP A 276 14.08 4.02 9.36
N THR A 277 13.79 2.75 9.12
CA THR A 277 13.89 1.66 10.11
C THR A 277 15.17 0.84 9.96
N SER A 278 16.13 1.29 9.14
CA SER A 278 17.40 0.60 8.88
C SER A 278 18.20 0.30 10.16
N ASN A 279 18.30 1.31 11.04
CA ASN A 279 19.06 1.31 12.29
C ASN A 279 18.20 1.60 13.54
N TRP A 280 16.88 1.65 13.37
CA TRP A 280 15.92 2.06 14.40
C TRP A 280 14.79 1.05 14.50
N PHE A 281 14.36 0.75 15.73
CA PHE A 281 13.19 -0.08 15.99
C PHE A 281 12.18 0.68 16.86
N LEU A 282 10.90 0.31 16.74
CA LEU A 282 9.84 0.86 17.57
C LEU A 282 9.94 0.24 18.96
N ALA A 283 10.26 1.04 19.97
CA ALA A 283 10.41 0.60 21.35
C ALA A 283 9.07 0.61 22.11
N SER A 284 8.27 1.67 21.93
CA SER A 284 6.95 1.81 22.54
C SER A 284 6.05 2.78 21.76
N GLU A 285 4.76 2.74 22.00
CA GLU A 285 3.77 3.65 21.41
C GLU A 285 2.82 4.17 22.50
N HIS A 286 2.69 5.48 22.59
CA HIS A 286 1.74 6.15 23.46
C HIS A 286 0.40 6.29 22.73
N LEU A 287 -0.58 5.46 23.09
CA LEU A 287 -1.80 5.25 22.30
C LEU A 287 -2.77 6.44 22.27
N GLN A 288 -2.83 7.26 23.33
CA GLN A 288 -3.75 8.41 23.40
C GLN A 288 -3.43 9.45 22.31
N GLU A 289 -2.16 9.77 22.15
CA GLU A 289 -1.70 10.81 21.22
C GLU A 289 -1.01 10.25 19.96
N ARG A 290 -0.87 8.92 19.87
CA ARG A 290 -0.17 8.22 18.78
C ARG A 290 1.28 8.67 18.61
N ILE A 291 1.96 8.95 19.72
CA ILE A 291 3.39 9.24 19.75
C ILE A 291 4.13 7.90 19.75
N ARG A 292 5.06 7.72 18.82
CA ARG A 292 5.86 6.51 18.67
C ARG A 292 7.28 6.78 19.13
N ILE A 293 7.83 5.90 19.94
CA ILE A 293 9.20 6.00 20.43
C ILE A 293 10.07 5.04 19.64
N TYR A 294 11.04 5.58 18.92
CA TYR A 294 12.04 4.81 18.21
C TYR A 294 13.34 4.79 18.99
N GLN A 295 13.98 3.63 19.03
CA GLN A 295 15.28 3.45 19.66
C GLN A 295 16.33 3.04 18.62
N ASN A 296 17.48 3.69 18.66
CA ASN A 296 18.60 3.38 17.81
C ASN A 296 19.29 2.10 18.30
N LEU A 297 19.58 1.18 17.38
CA LEU A 297 20.16 -0.13 17.70
C LEU A 297 21.57 -0.03 18.30
N THR A 298 22.38 0.93 17.84
CA THR A 298 23.78 1.06 18.23
C THR A 298 23.96 2.02 19.41
N SER A 299 23.42 3.23 19.30
CA SER A 299 23.62 4.29 20.30
C SER A 299 22.66 4.22 21.48
N ARG A 300 21.61 3.39 21.41
CA ARG A 300 20.49 3.32 22.36
C ARG A 300 19.79 4.65 22.62
N ARG A 301 20.01 5.67 21.78
CA ARG A 301 19.28 6.93 21.81
C ARG A 301 17.82 6.68 21.43
N GLN A 302 16.93 7.40 22.07
CA GLN A 302 15.50 7.32 21.81
C GLN A 302 14.98 8.65 21.27
N VAL A 303 14.05 8.57 20.33
CA VAL A 303 13.40 9.71 19.70
C VAL A 303 11.90 9.47 19.74
N ALA A 304 11.16 10.39 20.35
CA ALA A 304 9.72 10.42 20.30
C ALA A 304 9.28 11.09 19.00
N VAL A 305 8.38 10.45 18.27
CA VAL A 305 7.97 10.85 16.93
C VAL A 305 6.45 10.87 16.83
N TYR A 306 5.94 11.97 16.32
CA TYR A 306 4.54 12.16 16.06
C TYR A 306 4.29 12.50 14.59
N GLN A 307 3.31 11.85 13.96
CA GLN A 307 3.01 12.02 12.54
C GLN A 307 1.54 12.31 12.28
N ARG A 308 1.27 13.25 11.37
CA ARG A 308 -0.08 13.59 10.93
C ARG A 308 -0.10 13.87 9.43
N TYR A 309 -1.13 13.37 8.76
CA TYR A 309 -1.39 13.57 7.34
C TYR A 309 -2.44 14.67 7.15
N LEU A 310 -2.18 15.57 6.22
CA LEU A 310 -3.05 16.66 5.82
C LEU A 310 -3.47 16.43 4.36
N VAL A 311 -4.76 16.40 4.10
CA VAL A 311 -5.34 16.18 2.77
C VAL A 311 -6.40 17.24 2.53
N GLY A 312 -6.09 18.28 1.76
CA GLY A 312 -6.99 19.41 1.58
C GLY A 312 -7.31 20.14 2.90
N GLY A 313 -8.55 20.06 3.38
CA GLY A 313 -9.00 20.56 4.67
C GLY A 313 -9.06 19.49 5.76
N TYR A 314 -8.79 18.22 5.42
CA TYR A 314 -8.91 17.09 6.34
C TYR A 314 -7.57 16.75 7.00
N ARG A 315 -7.65 16.20 8.22
CA ARG A 315 -6.49 15.81 9.04
C ARG A 315 -6.67 14.40 9.57
N THR A 316 -5.60 13.59 9.57
CA THR A 316 -5.66 12.24 10.13
C THR A 316 -4.28 11.73 10.53
N GLY A 317 -4.22 10.88 11.56
CA GLY A 317 -2.98 10.18 11.94
C GLY A 317 -2.77 8.86 11.19
N SER A 318 -3.68 8.47 10.28
CA SER A 318 -3.59 7.20 9.56
C SER A 318 -3.43 7.42 8.06
N TYR A 319 -2.40 6.83 7.47
CA TYR A 319 -2.16 6.87 6.03
C TYR A 319 -3.33 6.28 5.22
N ARG A 320 -3.94 5.19 5.71
CA ARG A 320 -5.09 4.55 5.05
C ARG A 320 -6.30 5.49 5.02
N ILE A 321 -6.55 6.20 6.11
CA ILE A 321 -7.62 7.20 6.17
C ILE A 321 -7.28 8.37 5.25
N ALA A 322 -6.02 8.82 5.22
CA ALA A 322 -5.58 9.90 4.34
C ALA A 322 -5.84 9.54 2.86
N LYS A 323 -5.52 8.29 2.47
CA LYS A 323 -5.84 7.75 1.14
C LYS A 323 -7.32 7.76 0.81
N LEU A 324 -8.21 7.53 1.77
CA LEU A 324 -9.65 7.61 1.56
C LEU A 324 -10.13 9.06 1.44
N LEU A 325 -9.57 9.96 2.27
CA LEU A 325 -9.87 11.39 2.27
C LEU A 325 -9.47 12.12 0.98
N GLN A 326 -8.63 11.49 0.13
CA GLN A 326 -8.35 12.02 -1.21
C GLN A 326 -9.63 12.19 -2.05
N ILE A 327 -10.65 11.35 -1.84
CA ILE A 327 -11.90 11.37 -2.60
C ILE A 327 -12.70 12.65 -2.30
N PRO A 328 -13.14 12.90 -1.05
CA PRO A 328 -13.86 14.13 -0.74
C PRO A 328 -12.99 15.37 -1.00
N ALA A 329 -11.68 15.34 -0.70
CA ALA A 329 -10.79 16.47 -0.99
C ALA A 329 -10.74 16.82 -2.49
N THR A 330 -10.62 15.81 -3.36
CA THR A 330 -10.64 16.01 -4.81
C THR A 330 -11.98 16.56 -5.27
N LEU A 331 -13.10 16.05 -4.74
CA LEU A 331 -14.45 16.54 -5.10
C LEU A 331 -14.68 18.00 -4.68
N THR A 332 -14.06 18.43 -3.59
CA THR A 332 -14.09 19.83 -3.12
C THR A 332 -13.03 20.73 -3.77
N GLY A 333 -12.30 20.24 -4.79
CA GLY A 333 -11.26 21.01 -5.48
C GLY A 333 -9.98 21.25 -4.67
N GLN A 334 -9.78 20.52 -3.57
CA GLN A 334 -8.64 20.72 -2.68
C GLN A 334 -7.47 19.81 -3.11
N GLY A 335 -6.55 20.37 -3.90
CA GLY A 335 -5.43 19.67 -4.53
C GLY A 335 -4.11 19.62 -3.74
N ARG A 336 -4.13 19.75 -2.41
CA ARG A 336 -2.90 19.79 -1.59
C ARG A 336 -2.78 18.63 -0.60
N PHE A 337 -1.57 18.12 -0.41
CA PHE A 337 -1.24 17.06 0.54
C PHE A 337 0.04 17.40 1.33
N ALA A 338 0.07 17.07 2.63
CA ALA A 338 1.28 17.19 3.43
C ALA A 338 1.41 16.10 4.50
N LEU A 339 2.65 15.72 4.77
CA LEU A 339 3.06 14.91 5.91
C LEU A 339 3.76 15.83 6.92
N LEU A 340 3.14 15.97 8.08
CA LEU A 340 3.70 16.64 9.24
C LEU A 340 4.37 15.60 10.14
N THR A 341 5.63 15.83 10.50
CA THR A 341 6.37 15.02 11.48
C THR A 341 6.97 15.92 12.54
N LEU A 342 6.67 15.65 13.80
CA LEU A 342 7.32 16.26 14.96
C LEU A 342 8.24 15.22 15.61
N GLN A 343 9.44 15.64 16.01
CA GLN A 343 10.40 14.77 16.70
C GLN A 343 11.00 15.47 17.92
N ALA A 344 11.10 14.74 19.02
CA ALA A 344 11.80 15.18 20.23
C ALA A 344 12.81 14.11 20.64
N SER A 345 14.04 14.53 20.93
CA SER A 345 15.07 13.63 21.47
C SER A 345 14.78 13.35 22.94
N CYS A 346 14.93 12.10 23.37
CA CYS A 346 14.74 11.74 24.77
C CYS A 346 16.06 11.91 25.55
N ASP A 347 16.04 12.72 26.60
CA ASP A 347 17.18 12.92 27.49
C ASP A 347 17.40 11.73 28.45
N THR A 348 16.32 11.01 28.78
CA THR A 348 16.31 9.84 29.68
C THR A 348 15.67 8.63 28.98
N ARG A 349 15.86 7.43 29.55
CA ARG A 349 15.30 6.17 29.01
C ARG A 349 13.76 6.08 29.01
N GLU A 350 13.10 6.96 29.75
CA GLU A 350 11.64 6.91 29.94
C GLU A 350 10.89 7.88 29.00
N CYS A 351 11.60 8.75 28.25
CA CYS A 351 11.05 9.67 27.25
C CYS A 351 9.88 10.58 27.71
N GLU A 352 9.50 10.60 28.99
CA GLU A 352 8.29 11.29 29.48
C GLU A 352 8.30 12.80 29.16
N ASN A 353 9.44 13.46 29.37
CA ASN A 353 9.62 14.88 29.03
C ASN A 353 9.44 15.14 27.53
N ALA A 354 9.98 14.25 26.68
CA ALA A 354 9.85 14.36 25.23
C ALA A 354 8.39 14.14 24.79
N ILE A 355 7.68 13.20 25.41
CA ILE A 355 6.24 12.99 25.17
C ILE A 355 5.48 14.26 25.57
N GLN A 356 5.64 14.75 26.80
CA GLN A 356 4.91 15.90 27.32
C GLN A 356 5.12 17.17 26.48
N LYS A 357 6.37 17.43 26.05
CA LYS A 357 6.68 18.54 25.13
C LYS A 357 5.94 18.38 23.80
N LEU A 358 5.94 17.18 23.22
CA LEU A 358 5.22 16.92 21.96
C LEU A 358 3.70 17.05 22.15
N SER A 359 3.15 16.55 23.26
CA SER A 359 1.73 16.67 23.62
C SER A 359 1.30 18.14 23.65
N GLN A 360 2.08 18.98 24.33
CA GLN A 360 1.82 20.42 24.41
C GLN A 360 1.88 21.08 23.02
N GLN A 361 2.88 20.75 22.20
CA GLN A 361 2.99 21.27 20.83
C GLN A 361 1.84 20.82 19.90
N ILE A 362 1.28 19.63 20.15
CA ILE A 362 0.10 19.12 19.45
C ILE A 362 -1.16 19.89 19.85
N GLU A 363 -1.32 20.21 21.14
CA GLU A 363 -2.46 20.94 21.71
C GLU A 363 -2.44 22.44 21.40
N ASP A 364 -1.28 23.08 21.52
CA ASP A 364 -1.06 24.53 21.25
C ASP A 364 -1.27 24.90 19.78
N ARG A 365 -1.57 23.91 18.92
CA ARG A 365 -1.83 24.08 17.50
C ARG A 365 -0.73 24.91 16.82
N LEU A 366 0.54 24.65 17.13
CA LEU A 366 1.70 25.23 16.41
C LEU A 366 1.65 25.03 14.89
N VAL A 367 0.74 24.16 14.44
CA VAL A 367 0.41 23.92 13.05
C VAL A 367 -1.09 24.19 12.82
N THR A 368 -1.62 25.35 13.25
CA THR A 368 -2.80 25.95 12.61
C THR A 368 -2.40 26.40 11.23
N ILE A 369 -2.14 25.47 10.31
CA ILE A 369 -2.00 25.96 8.96
C ILE A 369 -3.36 26.42 8.50
N ASP A 370 -3.44 27.69 8.12
CA ASP A 370 -4.64 28.37 7.65
C ASP A 370 -5.37 27.48 6.64
N VAL A 371 -6.54 27.01 7.04
CA VAL A 371 -7.51 26.44 6.13
C VAL A 371 -8.43 27.60 5.80
N PRO A 372 -8.41 28.15 4.57
CA PRO A 372 -9.40 29.15 4.22
C PRO A 372 -10.77 28.48 4.27
N GLY A 373 -11.62 28.97 5.17
CA GLY A 373 -13.06 28.68 5.21
C GLY A 373 -13.48 27.47 6.04
N GLY A 374 -13.63 27.66 7.36
CA GLY A 374 -14.50 26.85 8.21
C GLY A 374 -15.67 27.70 8.69
N GLY A 375 -16.80 27.59 7.99
CA GLY A 375 -18.13 27.95 8.48
C GLY A 375 -18.93 26.66 8.67
#